data_AF-A0A169YFF2-F1
#
_entry.id   AF-A0A169YFF2-F1
#
_cell.length_a   1.000
_cell.length_b   1.000
_cell.length_c   1.000
_cell.angle_alpha   90.00
_cell.angle_beta   90.00
_cell.angle_gamma   90.00
#
_symmetry.space_group_name_H-M   'P 1'
#
loop_
_entity.id
_entity.type
_entity.pdbx_description
1 polymer ?
#
loop_
_entity_poly.entity_id
_entity_poly.type
_entity_poly.pdbx_seq_one_letter_code
_entity_poly.pdbx_strand_id
1 'polypeptide(L)'
;MPPLFTQRQEQAMTLLHHASAALTREPCTAADIEEAVDHATQALRLADNDNAIKSAANIILGGCHENQDKWNMAYYEYKAAKEQCEGRWTNELEQIFQYCLCKVFPRE
;
A
#
# COMPACT_ATOMS: atom_id res chain seq x y z
N MET A 1 -14.07 -20.28 21.34
CA MET A 1 -13.08 -20.16 20.26
C MET A 1 -12.54 -18.75 20.34
N PRO A 2 -11.22 -18.52 20.53
CA PRO A 2 -10.69 -17.16 20.47
C PRO A 2 -10.92 -16.60 19.05
N PRO A 3 -11.12 -15.28 18.89
CA PRO A 3 -11.28 -14.68 17.57
C PRO A 3 -10.01 -14.90 16.74
N LEU A 4 -10.19 -15.18 15.45
CA LEU A 4 -9.09 -15.41 14.49
C LEU A 4 -8.22 -14.16 14.29
N PHE A 5 -8.76 -12.98 14.60
CA PHE A 5 -8.08 -11.70 14.54
C PHE A 5 -8.33 -10.90 15.82
N THR A 6 -7.38 -10.04 16.16
CA THR A 6 -7.61 -9.02 17.18
C THR A 6 -8.54 -7.93 16.61
N GLN A 7 -9.30 -7.25 17.48
CA GLN A 7 -10.15 -6.11 17.08
C GLN A 7 -9.35 -5.05 16.28
N ARG A 8 -8.07 -4.88 16.61
CA ARG A 8 -7.16 -3.96 15.93
C ARG A 8 -6.84 -4.42 14.49
N GLN A 9 -6.62 -5.71 14.27
CA GLN A 9 -6.39 -6.28 12.95
C GLN A 9 -7.65 -6.20 12.07
N GLU A 10 -8.83 -6.45 12.65
CA GLU A 10 -10.10 -6.31 11.93
C GLU A 10 -10.30 -4.87 11.44
N GLN A 11 -10.07 -3.88 12.32
CA GLN A 11 -10.13 -2.46 11.96
C GLN A 11 -9.14 -2.09 10.84
N ALA A 12 -7.90 -2.59 10.93
CA ALA A 12 -6.90 -2.35 9.90
C ALA A 12 -7.32 -2.94 8.54
N MET A 13 -7.88 -4.16 8.52
CA MET A 13 -8.41 -4.78 7.31
C MET A 13 -9.58 -3.99 6.72
N THR A 14 -10.51 -3.49 7.56
CA THR A 14 -11.59 -2.62 7.10
C THR A 14 -11.07 -1.35 6.44
N LEU A 15 -10.05 -0.72 7.02
CA LEU A 15 -9.40 0.46 6.44
C LEU A 15 -8.75 0.15 5.09
N LEU A 16 -8.06 -1.00 4.96
CA LEU A 16 -7.50 -1.42 3.66
C LEU A 16 -8.60 -1.67 2.61
N HIS A 17 -9.73 -2.23 3.02
CA HIS A 17 -10.89 -2.39 2.14
C HIS A 17 -11.45 -1.04 1.67
N HIS A 18 -11.59 -0.06 2.57
CA HIS A 18 -12.03 1.29 2.19
C HIS A 18 -11.03 1.98 1.26
N ALA A 19 -9.72 1.86 1.54
CA ALA A 19 -8.68 2.42 0.68
C ALA A 19 -8.73 1.84 -0.73
N SER A 20 -8.84 0.52 -0.85
CA SER A 20 -9.00 -0.15 -2.15
C SER A 20 -10.30 0.28 -2.86
N ALA A 21 -11.42 0.34 -2.12
CA ALA A 21 -12.70 0.76 -2.68
C ALA A 21 -12.65 2.19 -3.25
N ALA A 22 -11.96 3.12 -2.58
CA ALA A 22 -11.75 4.47 -3.08
C ALA A 22 -11.01 4.47 -4.43
N LEU A 23 -9.93 3.69 -4.55
CA LEU A 23 -9.14 3.58 -5.79
C LEU A 23 -9.89 2.91 -6.96
N THR A 24 -10.94 2.13 -6.68
CA THR A 24 -11.76 1.47 -7.71
C THR A 24 -12.95 2.31 -8.21
N ARG A 25 -13.17 3.52 -7.68
CA ARG A 25 -14.26 4.39 -8.15
C ARG A 25 -13.93 4.91 -9.56
N GLU A 26 -14.96 5.05 -10.40
CA GLU A 26 -14.82 5.56 -11.76
C GLU A 26 -15.67 6.83 -11.99
N PRO A 27 -15.06 7.97 -12.38
CA PRO A 27 -13.62 8.18 -12.52
C PRO A 27 -12.93 8.23 -11.15
N CYS A 28 -11.71 7.67 -11.06
CA CYS A 28 -10.88 7.82 -9.86
C CYS A 28 -10.34 9.25 -9.81
N THR A 29 -10.65 9.98 -8.73
CA THR A 29 -10.29 11.39 -8.58
C THR A 29 -9.13 11.59 -7.61
N ALA A 30 -8.54 12.78 -7.62
CA ALA A 30 -7.54 13.15 -6.62
C ALA A 30 -8.06 13.03 -5.18
N ALA A 31 -9.36 13.27 -4.95
CA ALA A 31 -9.97 13.11 -3.63
C ALA A 31 -10.04 11.65 -3.19
N ASP A 32 -10.31 10.73 -4.13
CA ASP A 32 -10.31 9.29 -3.86
C ASP A 32 -8.91 8.78 -3.52
N ILE A 33 -7.88 9.30 -4.19
CA ILE A 33 -6.48 8.99 -3.89
C ILE A 33 -6.11 9.47 -2.48
N GLU A 34 -6.48 10.69 -2.09
CA GLU A 34 -6.23 11.20 -0.73
C GLU A 34 -6.99 10.39 0.34
N GLU A 35 -8.22 9.96 0.06
CA GLU A 35 -8.98 9.05 0.94
C GLU A 35 -8.26 7.69 1.09
N ALA A 36 -7.74 7.14 0.00
CA ALA A 36 -6.99 5.89 0.04
C ALA A 36 -5.69 6.02 0.84
N VAL A 37 -4.97 7.14 0.70
CA VAL A 37 -3.76 7.45 1.48
C VAL A 37 -4.08 7.52 2.98
N ASP A 38 -5.14 8.22 3.38
CA ASP A 38 -5.51 8.34 4.78
C ASP A 38 -5.87 6.97 5.39
N HIS A 39 -6.76 6.22 4.73
CA HIS A 39 -7.15 4.89 5.19
C HIS A 39 -5.97 3.91 5.25
N ALA A 40 -5.13 3.85 4.23
CA ALA A 40 -3.96 2.97 4.21
C ALA A 40 -2.92 3.35 5.28
N THR A 41 -2.71 4.64 5.51
CA THR A 41 -1.83 5.14 6.58
C THR A 41 -2.36 4.75 7.96
N GLN A 42 -3.67 4.86 8.19
CA GLN A 42 -4.29 4.42 9.44
C GLN A 42 -4.18 2.89 9.62
N ALA A 43 -4.41 2.10 8.56
CA ALA A 43 -4.24 0.66 8.59
C ALA A 43 -2.80 0.26 8.97
N LEU A 44 -1.80 0.93 8.38
CA LEU A 44 -0.38 0.69 8.66
C LEU A 44 -0.04 0.94 10.14
N ARG A 45 -0.59 2.00 10.75
CA ARG A 45 -0.43 2.30 12.19
C ARG A 45 -1.09 1.25 13.09
N LEU A 46 -2.18 0.64 12.62
CA LEU A 46 -2.89 -0.39 13.36
C LEU A 46 -2.23 -1.78 13.22
N ALA A 47 -1.47 -2.01 12.15
CA ALA A 47 -0.86 -3.29 11.82
C ALA A 47 0.07 -3.88 12.90
N ASP A 48 0.65 -3.07 13.78
CA ASP A 48 1.57 -3.52 14.85
C ASP A 48 2.71 -4.43 14.34
N ASN A 49 2.68 -5.74 14.59
CA ASN A 49 3.66 -6.72 14.07
C ASN A 49 3.11 -7.59 12.92
N ASP A 50 1.94 -7.26 12.36
CA ASP A 50 1.31 -7.98 11.27
C ASP A 50 1.92 -7.58 9.92
N ASN A 51 2.85 -8.39 9.42
CA ASN A 51 3.52 -8.16 8.14
C ASN A 51 2.55 -8.18 6.94
N ALA A 52 1.45 -8.94 7.02
CA ALA A 52 0.49 -9.01 5.92
C ALA A 52 -0.27 -7.68 5.78
N ILE A 53 -0.72 -7.10 6.90
CA ILE A 53 -1.39 -5.79 6.90
C ILE A 53 -0.40 -4.69 6.51
N LYS A 54 0.84 -4.71 7.03
CA LYS A 54 1.87 -3.73 6.64
C LYS A 54 2.16 -3.78 5.14
N SER A 55 2.36 -4.98 4.60
CA SER A 55 2.63 -5.16 3.18
C SER A 55 1.49 -4.65 2.33
N ALA A 56 0.24 -4.94 2.69
CA ALA A 56 -0.93 -4.48 1.94
C ALA A 56 -1.09 -2.96 1.98
N ALA A 57 -0.91 -2.34 3.16
CA ALA A 57 -0.96 -0.88 3.30
C ALA A 57 0.10 -0.19 2.44
N ASN A 58 1.34 -0.68 2.48
CA ASN A 58 2.46 -0.13 1.72
C ASN A 58 2.27 -0.30 0.21
N ILE A 59 1.64 -1.38 -0.27
CA ILE A 59 1.27 -1.53 -1.70
C ILE A 59 0.27 -0.44 -2.12
N ILE A 60 -0.76 -0.18 -1.31
CA ILE A 60 -1.76 0.85 -1.60
C ILE A 60 -1.12 2.24 -1.58
N LEU A 61 -0.30 2.54 -0.56
CA LEU A 61 0.41 3.81 -0.46
C LEU A 61 1.37 4.03 -1.63
N GLY A 62 2.09 2.97 -2.05
CA GLY A 62 2.93 2.99 -3.23
C GLY A 62 2.16 3.47 -4.47
N GLY A 63 1.03 2.82 -4.76
CA GLY A 63 0.22 3.15 -5.93
C GLY A 63 -0.40 4.53 -5.85
N CYS A 64 -0.80 4.98 -4.66
CA CYS A 64 -1.28 6.36 -4.47
C CYS A 64 -0.19 7.38 -4.77
N HIS A 65 1.03 7.16 -4.27
CA HIS A 65 2.15 8.05 -4.52
C HIS A 65 2.60 8.05 -5.99
N GLU A 66 2.48 6.94 -6.72
CA GLU A 66 2.68 6.91 -8.18
C GLU A 66 1.68 7.83 -8.90
N ASN A 67 0.38 7.74 -8.57
CA ASN A 67 -0.66 8.59 -9.16
C ASN A 67 -0.47 10.08 -8.86
N GLN A 68 0.34 10.40 -7.85
CA GLN A 68 0.66 11.77 -7.43
C GLN A 68 2.06 12.23 -7.89
N ASP A 69 2.73 11.47 -8.77
CA ASP A 69 4.10 11.72 -9.22
C ASP A 69 5.16 11.79 -8.09
N LYS A 70 4.85 11.22 -6.93
CA LYS A 70 5.72 11.18 -5.74
C LYS A 70 6.61 9.92 -5.77
N TRP A 71 7.40 9.77 -6.83
CA TRP A 71 8.17 8.55 -7.14
C TRP A 71 9.13 8.10 -6.02
N ASN A 72 9.76 9.03 -5.29
CA ASN A 72 10.61 8.71 -4.14
C ASN A 72 9.82 7.99 -3.04
N MET A 73 8.63 8.50 -2.70
CA MET A 73 7.80 7.89 -1.67
C MET A 73 7.24 6.56 -2.16
N ALA A 74 6.73 6.51 -3.40
CA ALA A 74 6.27 5.26 -4.01
C ALA A 74 7.33 4.15 -3.95
N TYR A 75 8.58 4.46 -4.31
CA TYR A 75 9.70 3.52 -4.23
C TYR A 75 9.91 2.95 -2.81
N TYR A 76 9.95 3.81 -1.79
CA TYR A 76 10.17 3.35 -0.41
C TYR A 76 8.98 2.57 0.14
N GLU A 77 7.75 2.92 -0.23
CA GLU A 77 6.56 2.14 0.13
C GLU A 77 6.62 0.74 -0.49
N TYR A 78 6.90 0.63 -1.80
CA TYR A 78 7.04 -0.67 -2.45
C TYR A 78 8.21 -1.48 -1.91
N LYS A 79 9.33 -0.83 -1.55
CA LYS A 79 10.45 -1.50 -0.89
C LYS A 79 10.02 -2.09 0.45
N ALA A 80 9.36 -1.30 1.29
CA ALA A 80 8.87 -1.76 2.59
C ALA A 80 7.85 -2.89 2.44
N ALA A 81 6.93 -2.78 1.48
CA ALA A 81 6.00 -3.84 1.14
C ALA A 81 6.73 -5.13 0.76
N LYS A 82 7.72 -5.06 -0.13
CA LYS A 82 8.50 -6.22 -0.58
C LYS A 82 9.22 -6.93 0.56
N GLU A 83 9.78 -6.18 1.51
CA GLU A 83 10.45 -6.73 2.71
C GLU A 83 9.46 -7.46 3.65
N GLN A 84 8.19 -7.04 3.67
CA GLN A 84 7.13 -7.60 4.52
C GLN A 84 6.32 -8.70 3.83
N CYS A 85 6.37 -8.75 2.51
CA CYS A 85 5.60 -9.67 1.70
C CYS A 85 6.28 -11.05 1.70
N GLU A 86 5.97 -11.87 2.70
CA GLU A 86 6.51 -13.23 2.92
C GLU A 86 6.16 -14.19 1.75
N GLY A 87 6.82 -14.04 0.60
CA GLY A 87 6.63 -14.88 -0.59
C GLY A 87 5.40 -14.58 -1.45
N ARG A 88 4.64 -13.51 -1.12
CA ARG A 88 3.43 -13.10 -1.88
C ARG A 88 3.70 -11.97 -2.88
N TRP A 89 4.98 -11.62 -3.09
CA TRP A 89 5.39 -10.58 -4.01
C TRP A 89 5.26 -11.08 -5.46
N THR A 90 4.38 -10.44 -6.24
CA THR A 90 4.07 -10.87 -7.61
C THR A 90 5.05 -10.28 -8.63
N ASN A 91 5.10 -10.87 -9.82
CA ASN A 91 5.88 -10.31 -10.93
C ASN A 91 5.40 -8.91 -11.35
N GLU A 92 4.09 -8.64 -11.22
CA GLU A 92 3.50 -7.33 -11.50
C GLU A 92 4.01 -6.28 -10.51
N LEU A 93 4.00 -6.60 -9.21
CA LEU A 93 4.57 -5.73 -8.18
C LEU A 93 6.07 -5.54 -8.36
N GLU A 94 6.80 -6.57 -8.81
CA GLU A 94 8.21 -6.42 -9.16
C GLU A 94 8.42 -5.44 -10.30
N GLN A 95 7.60 -5.49 -11.37
CA GLN A 95 7.69 -4.56 -12.48
C GLN A 95 7.41 -3.12 -12.05
N ILE A 96 6.37 -2.90 -11.23
CA ILE A 96 6.05 -1.57 -10.66
C ILE A 96 7.22 -1.06 -9.82
N PHE A 97 7.77 -1.90 -8.94
CA PHE A 97 8.91 -1.53 -8.11
C PHE A 97 10.16 -1.16 -8.93
N GLN A 98 10.47 -1.93 -9.98
CA GLN A 98 11.57 -1.62 -10.89
C GLN A 98 11.32 -0.33 -11.68
N TYR A 99 10.07 -0.07 -12.07
CA TYR A 99 9.71 1.19 -12.72
C TYR A 99 9.93 2.38 -11.78
N CYS A 100 9.48 2.29 -10.53
CA CYS A 100 9.76 3.29 -9.50
C CYS A 100 11.26 3.49 -9.28
N LEU A 101 12.05 2.40 -9.23
CA LEU A 101 13.50 2.46 -9.11
C LEU A 101 14.13 3.28 -10.26
N CYS A 102 13.72 3.04 -11.50
CA CYS A 102 14.20 3.78 -12.67
C CYS A 102 13.82 5.27 -12.64
N LYS A 103 12.65 5.62 -12.08
CA LYS A 103 12.22 7.01 -11.90
C LYS A 103 13.04 7.74 -10.85
N VAL A 104 13.38 7.06 -9.76
CA VAL A 104 14.14 7.64 -8.64
C VAL A 104 15.64 7.69 -8.93
N PHE A 105 16.18 6.65 -9.57
CA PHE A 105 17.61 6.51 -9.88
C PHE A 105 17.79 6.31 -11.40
N PRO A 106 17.59 7.37 -12.21
CA PRO A 106 17.80 7.28 -13.64
C PRO A 106 19.26 6.94 -13.95
N ARG A 107 19.48 6.02 -14.89
CA ARG A 107 20.83 5.74 -15.39
C ARG A 107 21.22 6.84 -16.37
N GLU A 108 22.38 7.45 -16.14
CA GLU A 108 23.02 8.40 -17.06
C GLU A 108 23.52 7.72 -18.33
#